data_AF-A0A0X1RVR9-F1
#
_entry.id   AF-A0A0X1RVR9-F1
#
_cell.length_a   1.000
_cell.length_b   1.000
_cell.length_c   1.000
_cell.angle_alpha   90.00
_cell.angle_beta   90.00
_cell.angle_gamma   90.00
#
_symmetry.space_group_name_H-M   'P 1'
#
loop_
_entity.id
_entity.type
_entity.pdbx_description
1 polymer ?
#
loop_
_entity_poly.entity_id
_entity_poly.type
_entity_poly.pdbx_seq_one_letter_code
_entity_poly.pdbx_strand_id
1 'polypeptide(L)'
;MKNLSWYISLGISFLGFMVINYYFTLDPTEKVGNLNPAFFLIVLLVPFLCVSLFITWSVGVSFFETATKGKLASAILIIVVIFILAGGTEYQYVTSQIEVFGGTWNDSKSIIYGRSPFNSYTNDWYFNESVFLIIHTIAFSLGSLFRSKVTD
;
A
#
# COMPACT_ATOMS: atom_id res chain seq x y z
N MET A 1 -20.78 10.31 -12.26
CA MET A 1 -19.41 10.73 -12.64
C MET A 1 -18.39 10.52 -11.51
N LYS A 2 -18.66 10.88 -10.24
CA LYS A 2 -17.72 10.69 -9.11
C LYS A 2 -17.19 9.25 -8.94
N ASN A 3 -18.05 8.24 -9.13
CA ASN A 3 -17.65 6.84 -8.95
C ASN A 3 -16.73 6.32 -10.07
N LEU A 4 -16.89 6.79 -11.31
CA LEU A 4 -16.08 6.32 -12.45
C LEU A 4 -14.63 6.80 -12.31
N SER A 5 -14.42 8.08 -11.99
CA SER A 5 -13.08 8.63 -11.74
C SER A 5 -12.39 7.91 -10.57
N TRP A 6 -13.15 7.54 -9.53
CA TRP A 6 -12.64 6.73 -8.42
C TRP A 6 -12.15 5.36 -8.89
N TYR A 7 -13.00 4.58 -9.56
CA TYR A 7 -12.62 3.24 -10.06
C TYR A 7 -11.47 3.29 -11.05
N ILE A 8 -11.41 4.29 -11.92
CA ILE A 8 -10.29 4.48 -12.85
C ILE A 8 -9.00 4.79 -12.07
N SER A 9 -9.03 5.72 -11.11
CA SER A 9 -7.85 6.06 -10.31
C SER A 9 -7.37 4.88 -9.45
N LEU A 10 -8.30 4.10 -8.87
CA LEU A 10 -8.00 2.86 -8.17
C LEU A 10 -7.38 1.82 -9.08
N GLY A 11 -7.96 1.61 -10.28
CA GLY A 11 -7.47 0.64 -11.25
C GLY A 11 -6.07 0.99 -11.75
N ILE A 12 -5.82 2.24 -12.13
CA ILE A 12 -4.49 2.71 -12.55
C ILE A 12 -3.49 2.54 -11.40
N SER A 13 -3.87 2.93 -10.18
CA SER A 13 -2.99 2.83 -9.02
C SER A 13 -2.65 1.37 -8.71
N PHE A 14 -3.66 0.50 -8.67
CA PHE A 14 -3.46 -0.93 -8.43
C PHE A 14 -2.59 -1.57 -9.51
N LEU A 15 -2.88 -1.33 -10.80
CA LEU A 15 -2.07 -1.85 -11.89
C LEU A 15 -0.63 -1.31 -11.83
N GLY A 16 -0.43 -0.06 -11.44
CA GLY A 16 0.92 0.49 -11.24
C GLY A 16 1.68 -0.21 -10.12
N PHE A 17 1.02 -0.53 -8.99
CA PHE A 17 1.62 -1.35 -7.93
C PHE A 17 2.04 -2.71 -8.49
N MET A 18 1.15 -3.39 -9.23
CA MET A 18 1.44 -4.69 -9.83
C MET A 18 2.59 -4.63 -10.83
N VAL A 19 2.62 -3.60 -11.68
CA VAL A 19 3.70 -3.42 -12.65
C VAL A 19 5.04 -3.23 -11.93
N ILE A 20 5.09 -2.40 -10.89
CA ILE A 20 6.30 -2.21 -10.10
C ILE A 20 6.72 -3.53 -9.44
N ASN A 21 5.77 -4.23 -8.80
CA ASN A 21 5.99 -5.49 -8.10
C ASN A 21 6.64 -6.54 -9.02
N TYR A 22 6.03 -6.81 -10.17
CA TYR A 22 6.40 -7.95 -11.01
C TYR A 22 7.45 -7.64 -12.08
N TYR A 23 7.60 -6.38 -12.50
CA TYR A 23 8.50 -6.02 -13.60
C TYR A 23 9.65 -5.10 -13.20
N PHE A 24 9.59 -4.47 -12.02
CA PHE A 24 10.61 -3.52 -11.59
C PHE A 24 11.24 -3.88 -10.24
N THR A 25 10.84 -4.99 -9.63
CA THR A 25 11.57 -5.62 -8.52
C THR A 25 12.56 -6.63 -9.09
N LEU A 26 13.83 -6.51 -8.70
CA LEU A 26 14.89 -7.44 -9.10
C LEU A 26 14.90 -8.68 -8.21
N ASP A 27 15.17 -9.83 -8.81
CA ASP A 27 15.46 -11.05 -8.08
C ASP A 27 16.82 -10.94 -7.36
N PRO A 28 16.99 -11.54 -6.16
CA PRO A 28 18.26 -11.51 -5.42
C PRO A 28 19.50 -11.98 -6.22
N THR A 29 19.30 -12.79 -7.25
CA THR A 29 20.38 -13.31 -8.12
C THR A 29 20.80 -12.34 -9.23
N GLU A 30 20.01 -11.30 -9.49
CA GLU A 30 20.27 -10.32 -10.54
C GLU A 30 21.24 -9.23 -10.09
N LYS A 31 22.02 -8.70 -11.05
CA LYS A 31 22.96 -7.61 -10.80
C LYS A 31 22.22 -6.27 -10.74
N VAL A 32 22.38 -5.54 -9.64
CA VAL A 32 21.86 -4.18 -9.54
C VAL A 32 22.65 -3.19 -10.40
N GLY A 33 21.93 -2.43 -11.22
CA GLY A 33 22.43 -1.23 -11.88
C GLY A 33 22.51 -0.02 -10.93
N ASN A 34 23.03 1.11 -11.41
CA ASN A 34 23.27 2.28 -10.55
C ASN A 34 21.98 3.02 -10.10
N LEU A 35 20.83 2.79 -10.75
CA LEU A 35 19.57 3.48 -10.48
C LEU A 35 18.43 2.48 -10.33
N ASN A 36 17.46 2.81 -9.47
CA ASN A 36 16.24 2.02 -9.33
C ASN A 36 15.30 2.30 -10.52
N PRO A 37 15.08 1.33 -11.44
CA PRO A 37 14.28 1.58 -12.64
C PRO A 37 12.80 1.84 -12.32
N ALA A 38 12.30 1.39 -11.16
CA ALA A 38 10.93 1.66 -10.73
C ALA A 38 10.66 3.15 -10.50
N PHE A 39 11.69 3.97 -10.26
CA PHE A 39 11.54 5.37 -9.86
C PHE A 39 10.67 6.17 -10.84
N PHE A 40 10.87 6.00 -12.15
CA PHE A 40 10.09 6.71 -13.16
C PHE A 40 8.61 6.34 -13.13
N LEU A 41 8.29 5.06 -12.97
CA LEU A 41 6.92 4.58 -12.83
C LEU A 41 6.27 5.09 -11.56
N ILE A 42 7.01 5.12 -10.45
CA ILE A 42 6.51 5.62 -9.17
C ILE A 42 6.15 7.10 -9.28
N VAL A 43 7.01 7.92 -9.88
CA VAL A 43 6.74 9.35 -10.10
C VAL A 43 5.46 9.55 -10.92
N LEU A 44 5.23 8.71 -11.95
CA LEU A 44 4.00 8.75 -12.75
C LEU A 44 2.77 8.25 -11.98
N LEU A 45 2.96 7.26 -11.11
CA LEU A 45 1.89 6.59 -10.36
C LEU A 45 1.37 7.43 -9.19
N VAL A 46 2.25 8.17 -8.52
CA VAL A 46 1.94 8.92 -7.29
C VAL A 46 0.74 9.86 -7.45
N PRO A 47 0.59 10.65 -8.52
CA PRO A 47 -0.61 11.48 -8.70
C PRO A 47 -1.92 10.68 -8.71
N PHE A 48 -1.95 9.52 -9.39
CA PHE A 48 -3.13 8.66 -9.44
C PHE A 48 -3.41 8.04 -8.07
N LEU A 49 -2.37 7.60 -7.37
CA LEU A 49 -2.47 7.08 -6.01
C LEU A 49 -2.99 8.14 -5.04
N CYS A 50 -2.48 9.37 -5.10
CA CYS A 50 -2.97 10.45 -4.25
C CYS A 50 -4.45 10.75 -4.51
N VAL A 51 -4.88 10.76 -5.77
CA VAL A 51 -6.30 10.94 -6.12
C VAL A 51 -7.14 9.76 -5.63
N SER A 52 -6.67 8.52 -5.80
CA SER A 52 -7.41 7.33 -5.35
C SER A 52 -7.55 7.30 -3.83
N LEU A 53 -6.49 7.63 -3.09
CA LEU A 53 -6.49 7.74 -1.63
C LEU A 53 -7.41 8.87 -1.16
N PHE A 54 -7.36 10.04 -1.81
CA PHE A 54 -8.22 11.17 -1.45
C PHE A 54 -9.71 10.84 -1.64
N ILE A 55 -10.06 10.22 -2.78
CA ILE A 55 -11.46 9.82 -3.01
C ILE A 55 -11.88 8.73 -2.01
N THR A 56 -10.99 7.77 -1.72
CA THR A 56 -11.26 6.69 -0.74
C THR A 56 -11.48 7.26 0.66
N TRP A 57 -10.70 8.27 1.07
CA TRP A 57 -10.93 9.03 2.28
C TRP A 57 -12.29 9.75 2.27
N SER A 58 -12.62 10.45 1.17
CA SER A 58 -13.92 11.14 1.04
C SER A 58 -15.11 10.16 1.12
N VAL A 59 -14.98 8.97 0.54
CA VAL A 59 -15.97 7.88 0.67
C VAL A 59 -16.08 7.42 2.13
N GLY A 60 -14.95 7.30 2.83
CA GLY A 60 -14.89 7.03 4.26
C GLY A 60 -15.67 8.07 5.08
N VAL A 61 -15.42 9.37 4.86
CA VAL A 61 -16.14 10.46 5.55
C VAL A 61 -17.66 10.29 5.39
N SER A 62 -18.15 10.21 4.15
CA SER A 62 -19.59 10.06 3.88
C SER A 62 -20.18 8.78 4.47
N PHE A 63 -19.40 7.68 4.48
CA PHE A 63 -19.81 6.43 5.10
C PHE A 63 -19.97 6.60 6.62
N PHE A 64 -18.96 7.11 7.31
CA PHE A 64 -18.94 7.21 8.78
C PHE A 64 -19.90 8.27 9.35
N GLU A 65 -20.25 9.29 8.57
CA GLU A 65 -21.29 10.28 8.94
C GLU A 65 -22.69 9.67 8.98
N THR A 66 -23.00 8.76 8.05
CA THR A 66 -24.37 8.24 7.85
C THR A 66 -24.56 6.79 8.29
N ALA A 67 -23.49 6.10 8.67
CA ALA A 67 -23.53 4.70 9.03
C ALA A 67 -24.30 4.44 10.33
N THR A 68 -25.19 3.46 10.27
CA THR A 68 -25.85 2.90 11.47
C THR A 68 -24.86 2.11 12.33
N LYS A 69 -25.17 1.89 13.61
CA LYS A 69 -24.32 1.10 14.52
C LYS A 69 -23.91 -0.26 13.95
N GLY A 70 -24.83 -0.96 13.28
CA GLY A 70 -24.53 -2.23 12.61
C GLY A 70 -23.53 -2.09 11.47
N LYS A 71 -23.70 -1.09 10.59
CA LYS A 71 -22.76 -0.82 9.49
C LYS A 71 -21.38 -0.41 10.01
N LEU A 72 -21.33 0.37 11.08
CA LEU A 72 -20.08 0.73 11.76
C LEU A 72 -19.36 -0.50 12.31
N ALA A 73 -20.07 -1.38 13.01
CA ALA A 73 -19.50 -2.63 13.53
C ALA A 73 -18.95 -3.52 12.40
N SER A 74 -19.70 -3.68 11.30
CA SER A 74 -19.24 -4.42 10.13
C SER A 74 -18.00 -3.77 9.48
N ALA A 75 -17.97 -2.44 9.34
CA ALA A 75 -16.81 -1.74 8.79
C ALA A 75 -15.56 -1.92 9.66
N ILE A 76 -15.69 -1.79 10.98
CA ILE A 76 -14.59 -2.02 11.92
C ILE A 76 -14.08 -3.45 11.81
N LEU A 77 -14.99 -4.45 11.75
CA LEU A 77 -14.61 -5.85 11.58
C LEU A 77 -13.84 -6.06 10.28
N ILE A 78 -14.32 -5.51 9.15
CA ILE A 78 -13.65 -5.63 7.85
C ILE A 78 -12.26 -4.98 7.90
N ILE A 79 -12.16 -3.77 8.47
CA ILE A 79 -10.87 -3.06 8.63
C ILE A 79 -9.89 -3.92 9.43
N VAL A 80 -10.32 -4.48 10.56
CA VAL A 80 -9.48 -5.36 11.39
C VAL A 80 -9.05 -6.60 10.62
N VAL A 81 -9.97 -7.27 9.91
CA VAL A 81 -9.66 -8.44 9.08
C VAL A 81 -8.63 -8.10 8.01
N ILE A 82 -8.78 -6.96 7.33
CA ILE A 82 -7.80 -6.50 6.33
C ILE A 82 -6.42 -6.29 6.96
N PHE A 83 -6.33 -5.58 8.09
CA PHE A 83 -5.04 -5.35 8.75
C PHE A 83 -4.37 -6.65 9.21
N ILE A 84 -5.15 -7.60 9.73
CA ILE A 84 -4.61 -8.91 10.14
C ILE A 84 -4.11 -9.69 8.92
N LEU A 85 -4.93 -9.82 7.87
CA LEU A 85 -4.60 -10.65 6.71
C LEU A 85 -3.52 -10.00 5.84
N ALA A 86 -3.72 -8.76 5.39
CA ALA A 86 -2.76 -8.06 4.55
C ALA A 86 -1.49 -7.72 5.33
N GLY A 87 -1.61 -7.23 6.57
CA GLY A 87 -0.44 -6.92 7.40
C GLY A 87 0.34 -8.17 7.79
N GLY A 88 -0.34 -9.27 8.11
CA GLY A 88 0.29 -10.55 8.39
C GLY A 88 1.01 -11.14 7.17
N THR A 89 0.37 -11.09 6.00
CA THR A 89 0.97 -11.55 4.73
C THR A 89 2.21 -10.72 4.39
N GLU A 90 2.10 -9.39 4.51
CA GLU A 90 3.22 -8.48 4.25
C GLU A 90 4.39 -8.72 5.22
N TYR A 91 4.08 -8.86 6.50
CA TYR A 91 5.09 -9.15 7.52
C TYR A 91 5.84 -10.45 7.23
N GLN A 92 5.11 -11.53 6.91
CA GLN A 92 5.71 -12.81 6.54
C GLN A 92 6.55 -12.70 5.27
N TYR A 93 6.04 -11.98 4.26
CA TYR A 93 6.74 -11.76 3.00
C TYR A 93 8.07 -11.05 3.21
N VAL A 94 8.05 -9.86 3.84
CA VAL A 94 9.26 -9.08 4.11
C VAL A 94 10.25 -9.85 4.99
N THR A 95 9.77 -10.58 6.00
CA THR A 95 10.63 -11.42 6.84
C THR A 95 11.33 -12.49 6.01
N SER A 96 10.61 -13.19 5.13
CA SER A 96 11.19 -14.21 4.25
C SER A 96 12.21 -13.62 3.28
N GLN A 97 11.97 -12.42 2.75
CA GLN A 97 12.92 -11.73 1.87
C GLN A 97 14.19 -11.32 2.63
N ILE A 98 14.06 -10.80 3.86
CA ILE A 98 15.21 -10.48 4.72
C ILE A 98 16.07 -11.73 4.96
N GLU A 99 15.45 -12.89 5.19
CA GLU A 99 16.16 -14.17 5.35
C GLU A 99 16.89 -14.57 4.06
N VAL A 100 16.23 -14.46 2.90
CA VAL A 100 16.83 -14.74 1.58
C VAL A 100 18.01 -13.81 1.29
N PHE A 101 17.91 -12.53 1.66
CA PHE A 101 19.00 -11.57 1.51
C PHE A 101 20.15 -11.79 2.51
N GLY A 102 19.97 -12.64 3.52
CA GLY A 102 20.97 -12.85 4.58
C GLY A 102 21.06 -11.72 5.60
N GLY A 103 19.99 -10.91 5.72
CA GLY A 103 19.90 -9.77 6.63
C GLY A 103 19.40 -8.49 5.95
N THR A 104 19.35 -7.41 6.72
CA THR A 104 18.92 -6.09 6.29
C THR A 104 20.05 -5.29 5.64
N TRP A 105 19.75 -4.08 5.17
CA TRP A 105 20.75 -3.14 4.62
C TRP A 105 21.84 -2.71 5.62
N ASN A 106 21.68 -3.01 6.92
CA ASN A 106 22.67 -2.75 7.96
C ASN A 106 23.62 -3.93 8.20
N ASP A 107 23.30 -5.11 7.69
CA ASP A 107 24.05 -6.34 7.94
C ASP A 107 25.11 -6.56 6.87
N SER A 108 26.40 -6.56 7.25
CA SER A 108 27.52 -6.63 6.30
C SER A 108 27.59 -7.88 5.42
N LYS A 109 26.80 -8.91 5.77
CA LYS A 109 26.69 -10.16 5.02
C LYS A 109 25.47 -10.19 4.09
N SER A 110 24.62 -9.17 4.13
CA SER A 110 23.41 -9.08 3.34
C SER A 110 23.70 -8.69 1.88
N ILE A 111 22.93 -9.25 0.94
CA ILE A 111 22.94 -8.87 -0.48
C ILE A 111 22.60 -7.39 -0.67
N ILE A 112 21.76 -6.84 0.22
CA ILE A 112 21.32 -5.44 0.19
C ILE A 112 22.11 -4.52 1.13
N TYR A 113 23.26 -4.99 1.65
CA TYR A 113 24.10 -4.20 2.56
C TYR A 113 24.54 -2.86 1.94
N GLY A 114 24.44 -1.79 2.73
CA GLY A 114 24.85 -0.44 2.33
C GLY A 114 23.94 0.21 1.27
N ARG A 115 22.85 -0.46 0.87
CA ARG A 115 21.84 0.11 -0.03
C ARG A 115 20.77 0.86 0.79
N SER A 116 20.08 1.80 0.13
CA SER A 116 18.89 2.43 0.70
C SER A 116 17.81 1.37 0.99
N PRO A 117 17.00 1.51 2.06
CA PRO A 117 15.83 0.66 2.31
C PRO A 117 14.91 0.56 1.10
N PHE A 118 14.79 1.66 0.35
CA PHE A 118 14.09 1.72 -0.92
C PHE A 118 15.10 1.57 -2.07
N ASN A 119 15.19 0.38 -2.65
CA ASN A 119 16.07 0.04 -3.77
C ASN A 119 15.42 -0.99 -4.71
N SER A 120 16.12 -1.38 -5.78
CA SER A 120 15.58 -2.28 -6.81
C SER A 120 15.16 -3.67 -6.32
N TYR A 121 15.76 -4.18 -5.25
CA TYR A 121 15.40 -5.49 -4.67
C TYR A 121 14.22 -5.42 -3.71
N THR A 122 13.85 -4.22 -3.24
CA THR A 122 12.86 -4.04 -2.17
C THR A 122 11.65 -3.23 -2.64
N ASN A 123 11.49 -3.03 -3.95
CA ASN A 123 10.37 -2.28 -4.51
C ASN A 123 9.03 -2.92 -4.15
N ASP A 124 8.96 -4.24 -4.25
CA ASP A 124 7.86 -5.10 -3.84
C ASP A 124 7.50 -4.99 -2.36
N TRP A 125 8.39 -4.57 -1.46
CA TRP A 125 8.05 -4.33 -0.04
C TRP A 125 7.17 -3.09 0.15
N TYR A 126 7.11 -2.22 -0.85
CA TYR A 126 6.34 -0.98 -0.81
C TYR A 126 5.22 -0.94 -1.87
N PHE A 127 5.38 -1.71 -2.93
CA PHE A 127 4.47 -1.76 -4.06
C PHE A 127 4.02 -3.19 -4.30
N ASN A 128 3.07 -3.66 -3.49
CA ASN A 128 2.36 -4.92 -3.69
C ASN A 128 0.88 -4.79 -3.28
N GLU A 129 0.12 -5.86 -3.46
CA GLU A 129 -1.31 -5.94 -3.20
C GLU A 129 -1.68 -5.70 -1.73
N SER A 130 -0.89 -6.25 -0.81
CA SER A 130 -1.08 -6.09 0.63
C SER A 130 -0.89 -4.64 1.04
N VAL A 131 0.20 -4.01 0.62
CA VAL A 131 0.48 -2.59 0.90
C VAL A 131 -0.61 -1.71 0.28
N PHE A 132 -1.00 -1.97 -0.98
CA PHE A 132 -2.08 -1.25 -1.65
C PHE A 132 -3.39 -1.29 -0.86
N LEU A 133 -3.78 -2.48 -0.38
CA LEU A 133 -4.99 -2.68 0.40
C LEU A 133 -4.90 -1.98 1.77
N ILE A 134 -3.74 -2.07 2.43
CA ILE A 134 -3.49 -1.42 3.73
C ILE A 134 -3.63 0.10 3.61
N ILE A 135 -2.95 0.74 2.65
CA ILE A 135 -2.96 2.21 2.54
C ILE A 135 -4.36 2.75 2.19
N HIS A 136 -5.13 2.05 1.36
CA HIS A 136 -6.51 2.43 1.06
C HIS A 136 -7.44 2.20 2.25
N THR A 137 -7.21 1.14 3.02
CA THR A 137 -7.95 0.90 4.27
C THR A 137 -7.65 1.97 5.31
N ILE A 138 -6.40 2.42 5.43
CA ILE A 138 -6.02 3.58 6.26
C ILE A 138 -6.75 4.83 5.78
N ALA A 139 -6.69 5.14 4.48
CA ALA A 139 -7.36 6.32 3.92
C ALA A 139 -8.87 6.32 4.20
N PHE A 140 -9.55 5.19 3.98
CA PHE A 140 -10.96 5.02 4.32
C PHE A 140 -11.22 5.24 5.81
N SER A 141 -10.40 4.62 6.67
CA SER A 141 -10.53 4.69 8.13
C SER A 141 -10.34 6.11 8.68
N LEU A 142 -9.42 6.89 8.10
CA LEU A 142 -9.21 8.30 8.45
C LEU A 142 -10.45 9.16 8.18
N GLY A 143 -11.36 8.72 7.31
CA GLY A 143 -12.66 9.37 7.11
C GLY A 143 -13.50 9.41 8.40
N SER A 144 -13.32 8.46 9.32
CA SER A 144 -14.05 8.43 10.60
C SER A 144 -13.73 9.60 11.52
N LEU A 145 -12.54 10.23 11.38
CA LEU A 145 -12.12 11.37 12.20
C LEU A 145 -12.94 12.64 11.93
N PHE A 146 -13.59 12.72 10.76
CA PHE A 146 -14.39 13.86 10.35
C PHE A 146 -15.88 13.68 10.64
N ARG A 147 -16.25 12.62 11.38
CA ARG A 147 -17.62 12.45 11.87
C ARG A 147 -17.97 13.64 12.76
N SER A 148 -18.75 14.59 12.24
CA SER A 148 -19.34 15.63 13.09
C SER A 148 -20.12 14.93 14.21
N LYS A 149 -19.88 15.33 15.46
CA LYS A 149 -20.69 14.88 16.59
C LYS A 149 -22.11 15.33 16.30
N VAL A 150 -22.95 14.44 15.79
CA VAL A 150 -24.39 14.55 15.99
C VAL A 150 -24.57 14.40 17.50
N THR A 151 -24.63 15.55 18.17
CA THR A 151 -25.08 15.70 19.54
C THR A 151 -26.43 15.02 19.65
N ASP A 152 -26.50 13.97 20.47
CA ASP A 152 -27.75 13.55 21.12
C ASP A 152 -28.14 14.60 22.16
#